data_AF-A0A811LLB6-F1
#
_entry.id   AF-A0A811LLB6-F1
#
_cell.length_a   1.000
_cell.length_b   1.000
_cell.length_c   1.000
_cell.angle_alpha   90.00
_cell.angle_beta   90.00
_cell.angle_gamma   90.00
#
_symmetry.space_group_name_H-M   'P 1'
#
loop_
_entity.id
_entity.type
_entity.pdbx_description
1 polymer ?
#
loop_
_entity_poly.entity_id
_entity_poly.type
_entity_poly.pdbx_seq_one_letter_code
_entity_poly.pdbx_strand_id
1 'polypeptide(L)'
;MREYLELEFIPFGNSWYKNNKICCQHGREECEANVFENCAISYLKEPFGFIYCITKELYEERSLEQAKELCYTIVGVDLETQGKIHYCQSSSENKKLTQLAFNRTRDTLPENKWDYGYIPFIGINGYFSSDLQFYQRNLMFAVCQFYMASDFSKFPSFCKIE
;
A
#
# COMPACT_ATOMS: atom_id res chain seq x y z
N MET A 1 7.01 12.60 -12.97
CA MET A 1 7.13 11.97 -11.63
C MET A 1 7.02 10.45 -11.69
N ARG A 2 6.00 9.84 -12.31
CA ARG A 2 5.82 8.36 -12.28
C ARG A 2 7.04 7.55 -12.75
N GLU A 3 7.76 8.03 -13.76
CA GLU A 3 8.99 7.39 -14.24
C GLU A 3 10.20 7.48 -13.28
N TYR A 4 10.07 8.27 -12.20
CA TYR A 4 11.10 8.50 -11.19
C TYR A 4 10.72 7.88 -9.83
N LEU A 5 9.65 7.09 -9.78
CA LEU A 5 9.09 6.56 -8.55
C LEU A 5 8.55 5.14 -8.79
N GLU A 6 9.03 4.20 -8.00
CA GLU A 6 8.44 2.88 -7.84
C GLU A 6 7.77 2.80 -6.47
N LEU A 7 6.52 2.34 -6.42
CA LEU A 7 5.73 2.26 -5.19
C LEU A 7 5.47 0.80 -4.82
N GLU A 8 5.87 0.45 -3.60
CA GLU A 8 5.49 -0.81 -2.95
C GLU A 8 4.39 -0.51 -1.92
N PHE A 9 3.25 -1.20 -2.03
CA PHE A 9 2.18 -1.15 -1.04
C PHE A 9 2.22 -2.41 -0.17
N ILE A 10 2.11 -2.25 1.14
CA ILE A 10 2.12 -3.35 2.11
C ILE A 10 0.85 -3.26 2.98
N PRO A 11 -0.31 -3.77 2.50
CA PRO A 11 -1.56 -3.74 3.25
C PRO A 11 -1.52 -4.71 4.45
N PHE A 12 -1.14 -4.17 5.61
CA PHE A 12 -1.14 -4.91 6.88
C PHE A 12 -1.16 -3.94 8.06
N GLY A 13 -0.31 -2.91 8.01
CA GLY A 13 -0.24 -1.85 9.01
C GLY A 13 -0.05 -2.37 10.43
N ASN A 14 -0.94 -1.95 11.32
CA ASN A 14 -0.90 -2.31 12.73
C ASN A 14 -1.63 -3.62 13.06
N SER A 15 -2.05 -4.38 12.05
CA SER A 15 -2.62 -5.72 12.24
C SER A 15 -1.63 -6.64 12.98
N TRP A 16 -2.15 -7.73 13.52
CA TRP A 16 -1.36 -8.73 14.24
C TRP A 16 -1.99 -10.11 14.11
N TYR A 17 -1.22 -11.15 14.45
CA TYR A 17 -1.75 -12.51 14.56
C TYR A 17 -2.06 -12.85 16.02
N LYS A 18 -3.25 -13.41 16.25
CA LYS A 18 -3.66 -14.02 17.52
C LYS A 18 -4.19 -15.42 17.23
N ASN A 19 -3.55 -16.46 17.78
CA ASN A 19 -3.90 -17.86 17.54
C ASN A 19 -4.00 -18.22 16.04
N ASN A 20 -3.00 -17.84 15.24
CA ASN A 20 -2.96 -18.01 13.78
C ASN A 20 -4.11 -17.36 12.99
N LYS A 21 -4.86 -16.43 13.62
CA LYS A 21 -5.85 -15.60 12.95
C LYS A 21 -5.36 -14.17 12.91
N ILE A 22 -5.55 -13.50 11.77
CA ILE A 22 -5.30 -12.07 11.66
C ILE A 22 -6.33 -11.29 12.49
N CYS A 23 -5.87 -10.25 13.16
CA CYS A 23 -6.66 -9.27 13.88
C CYS A 23 -6.19 -7.88 13.45
N CYS A 24 -7.13 -6.95 13.28
CA CYS A 24 -6.86 -5.60 12.80
C CYS A 24 -7.45 -4.57 13.78
N GLN A 25 -6.92 -3.35 13.80
CA GLN A 25 -7.26 -2.34 14.79
C GLN A 25 -8.71 -1.84 14.66
N HIS A 26 -9.20 -1.80 13.43
CA HIS A 26 -10.54 -1.38 13.04
C HIS A 26 -11.46 -2.59 12.77
N GLY A 27 -11.10 -3.76 13.28
CA GLY A 27 -11.95 -4.95 13.25
C GLY A 27 -11.90 -5.72 11.93
N ARG A 28 -13.00 -6.43 11.62
CA ARG A 28 -13.04 -7.43 10.54
C ARG A 28 -12.98 -6.80 9.16
N GLU A 29 -13.64 -5.66 8.95
CA GLU A 29 -13.70 -5.00 7.64
C GLU A 29 -12.32 -4.54 7.18
N GLU A 30 -11.50 -3.97 8.08
CA GLU A 30 -10.10 -3.65 7.78
C GLU A 30 -9.29 -4.90 7.41
N CYS A 31 -9.48 -6.02 8.11
CA CYS A 31 -8.80 -7.26 7.75
C CYS A 31 -9.21 -7.76 6.36
N GLU A 32 -10.49 -7.67 6.00
CA GLU A 32 -11.00 -8.06 4.69
C GLU A 32 -10.49 -7.12 3.58
N ALA A 33 -10.40 -5.82 3.86
CA ALA A 33 -9.81 -4.83 2.98
C ALA A 33 -8.30 -5.08 2.76
N ASN A 34 -7.53 -5.31 3.82
CA ASN A 34 -6.11 -5.67 3.72
C ASN A 34 -5.91 -6.93 2.86
N VAL A 35 -6.73 -7.97 3.05
CA VAL A 35 -6.68 -9.19 2.22
C VAL A 35 -7.00 -8.87 0.76
N PHE A 36 -8.04 -8.06 0.51
CA PHE A 36 -8.43 -7.66 -0.83
C PHE A 36 -7.32 -6.90 -1.55
N GLU A 37 -6.74 -5.90 -0.90
CA GLU A 37 -5.67 -5.07 -1.45
C GLU A 37 -4.42 -5.90 -1.76
N ASN A 38 -4.04 -6.84 -0.88
CA ASN A 38 -2.96 -7.78 -1.16
C ASN A 38 -3.22 -8.62 -2.42
N CYS A 39 -4.44 -9.12 -2.61
CA CYS A 39 -4.83 -9.83 -3.83
C CYS A 39 -4.80 -8.90 -5.05
N ALA A 40 -5.32 -7.68 -4.95
CA ALA A 40 -5.31 -6.71 -6.04
C ALA A 40 -3.88 -6.38 -6.49
N ILE A 41 -2.95 -6.18 -5.55
CA ILE A 41 -1.52 -5.95 -5.83
C ILE A 41 -0.88 -7.14 -6.56
N SER A 42 -1.28 -8.38 -6.21
CA SER A 42 -0.74 -9.59 -6.85
C SER A 42 -1.13 -9.73 -8.32
N TYR A 43 -2.31 -9.26 -8.70
CA TYR A 43 -2.89 -9.49 -10.03
C TYR A 43 -2.95 -8.25 -10.93
N LEU A 44 -2.80 -7.05 -10.38
CA LEU A 44 -2.74 -5.81 -11.17
C LEU A 44 -1.29 -5.47 -11.49
N LYS A 45 -1.03 -5.20 -12.77
CA LYS A 45 0.29 -4.70 -13.22
C LYS A 45 0.61 -3.33 -12.62
N GLU A 46 -0.40 -2.46 -12.53
CA GLU A 46 -0.28 -1.08 -12.04
C GLU A 46 -1.29 -0.85 -10.91
N PRO A 47 -1.03 -1.35 -9.69
CA PRO A 47 -2.02 -1.39 -8.62
C PRO A 47 -2.32 0.00 -8.03
N PHE A 48 -1.45 1.00 -8.23
CA PHE A 48 -1.55 2.32 -7.60
C PHE A 48 -2.95 2.95 -7.73
N GLY A 49 -3.46 3.07 -8.96
CA GLY A 49 -4.74 3.73 -9.20
C GLY A 49 -5.91 2.99 -8.54
N PHE A 50 -5.82 1.66 -8.48
CA PHE A 50 -6.82 0.82 -7.85
C PHE A 50 -6.80 0.91 -6.34
N ILE A 51 -5.63 0.80 -5.72
CA ILE A 51 -5.46 0.96 -4.27
C ILE A 51 -5.87 2.36 -3.81
N TYR A 52 -5.49 3.41 -4.54
CA TYR A 52 -5.93 4.76 -4.25
C TYR A 52 -7.47 4.88 -4.30
N CYS A 53 -8.11 4.30 -5.31
CA CYS A 53 -9.57 4.32 -5.40
C CYS A 53 -10.20 3.60 -4.20
N ILE A 54 -9.79 2.37 -3.90
CA ILE A 54 -10.35 1.57 -2.80
C ILE A 54 -10.19 2.29 -1.47
N THR A 55 -8.98 2.72 -1.14
CA THR A 55 -8.70 3.42 0.13
C THR A 55 -9.48 4.72 0.27
N LYS A 56 -9.65 5.47 -0.83
CA LYS A 56 -10.49 6.68 -0.84
C LYS A 56 -11.96 6.36 -0.57
N GLU A 57 -12.54 5.37 -1.26
CA GLU A 57 -13.96 5.04 -1.07
C GLU A 57 -14.24 4.46 0.33
N LEU A 58 -13.30 3.69 0.90
CA LEU A 58 -13.38 3.24 2.29
C LEU A 58 -13.27 4.39 3.29
N TYR A 59 -12.43 5.40 3.00
CA TYR A 59 -12.33 6.62 3.81
C TYR A 59 -13.64 7.44 3.78
N GLU A 60 -14.35 7.44 2.65
CA GLU A 60 -15.68 8.03 2.49
C GLU A 60 -16.82 7.10 3.00
N GLU A 61 -16.49 6.15 3.87
CA GLU A 61 -17.41 5.24 4.56
C GLU A 61 -18.26 4.33 3.64
N ARG A 62 -17.81 4.08 2.40
CA ARG A 62 -18.43 3.04 1.56
C ARG A 62 -18.07 1.66 2.07
N SER A 63 -18.98 0.70 1.88
CA SER A 63 -18.64 -0.70 2.14
C SER A 63 -17.57 -1.19 1.16
N LEU A 64 -16.79 -2.18 1.60
CA LEU A 64 -15.76 -2.78 0.75
C LEU A 64 -16.33 -3.32 -0.57
N GLU A 65 -17.54 -3.89 -0.57
CA GLU A 65 -18.17 -4.38 -1.80
C GLU A 65 -18.55 -3.24 -2.76
N GLN A 66 -19.10 -2.14 -2.24
CA GLN A 66 -19.40 -0.95 -3.06
C GLN A 66 -18.11 -0.32 -3.63
N ALA A 67 -17.06 -0.26 -2.83
CA ALA A 67 -15.76 0.25 -3.26
C ALA A 67 -15.16 -0.62 -4.37
N LYS A 68 -15.21 -1.96 -4.24
CA LYS A 68 -14.76 -2.91 -5.27
C LYS A 68 -15.43 -2.67 -6.62
N GLU A 69 -16.77 -2.68 -6.65
CA GLU A 69 -17.55 -2.52 -7.88
C GLU A 69 -17.25 -1.18 -8.57
N LEU A 70 -17.21 -0.10 -7.78
CA LEU A 70 -16.91 1.24 -8.28
C LEU A 70 -15.49 1.33 -8.82
N CYS A 71 -14.49 0.86 -8.06
CA CYS A 71 -13.09 0.98 -8.44
C CYS A 71 -12.69 0.08 -9.60
N TYR A 72 -13.31 -1.10 -9.75
CA TYR A 72 -13.13 -1.90 -10.97
C TYR A 72 -13.59 -1.14 -12.20
N THR A 73 -14.71 -0.42 -12.10
CA THR A 73 -15.25 0.41 -13.19
C THR A 73 -14.38 1.63 -13.47
N ILE A 74 -14.02 2.40 -12.44
CA ILE A 74 -13.21 3.62 -12.58
C ILE A 74 -11.84 3.34 -13.19
N VAL A 75 -11.18 2.27 -12.74
CA VAL A 75 -9.82 1.94 -13.18
C VAL A 75 -9.83 1.12 -14.47
N GLY A 76 -10.96 0.52 -14.84
CA GLY A 76 -11.08 -0.30 -16.04
C GLY A 76 -10.40 -1.66 -15.90
N VAL A 77 -10.57 -2.32 -14.74
CA VAL A 77 -10.04 -3.67 -14.52
C VAL A 77 -10.90 -4.67 -15.30
N ASP A 78 -10.29 -5.50 -16.14
CA ASP A 78 -11.00 -6.48 -16.95
C ASP A 78 -11.58 -7.62 -16.10
N LEU A 79 -12.64 -8.28 -16.60
CA LEU A 79 -13.37 -9.32 -15.87
C LEU A 79 -12.50 -10.54 -15.51
N GLU A 80 -11.49 -10.87 -16.31
CA GLU A 80 -10.59 -11.99 -16.02
C GLU A 80 -9.74 -11.67 -14.78
N THR A 81 -9.17 -10.46 -14.75
CA THR A 81 -8.39 -9.96 -13.61
C THR A 81 -9.26 -9.81 -12.35
N GLN A 82 -10.49 -9.30 -12.48
CA GLN A 82 -11.45 -9.26 -11.35
C GLN A 82 -11.70 -10.66 -10.79
N GLY A 83 -11.91 -11.65 -11.67
CA GLY A 83 -12.12 -13.05 -11.29
C GLY A 83 -10.93 -13.64 -10.54
N LYS A 84 -9.70 -13.34 -10.98
CA LYS A 84 -8.46 -13.74 -10.29
C LYS A 84 -8.34 -13.13 -8.89
N ILE A 85 -8.62 -11.84 -8.75
CA ILE A 85 -8.60 -11.14 -7.46
C ILE A 85 -9.63 -11.74 -6.51
N HIS A 86 -10.87 -11.96 -6.97
CA HIS A 86 -11.92 -12.58 -6.17
C HIS A 86 -11.57 -14.01 -5.74
N TYR A 87 -11.04 -14.82 -6.67
CA TYR A 87 -10.58 -16.16 -6.35
C TYR A 87 -9.47 -16.15 -5.28
N CYS A 88 -8.50 -15.25 -5.40
CA CYS A 88 -7.44 -15.06 -4.41
C CYS A 88 -8.00 -14.80 -3.00
N GLN A 89 -9.03 -13.95 -2.86
CA GLN A 89 -9.65 -13.63 -1.57
C GLN A 89 -10.28 -14.85 -0.88
N SER A 90 -10.76 -15.82 -1.64
CA SER A 90 -11.45 -17.02 -1.13
C SER A 90 -10.55 -18.26 -1.02
N SER A 91 -9.38 -18.24 -1.66
CA SER A 91 -8.47 -19.38 -1.74
C SER A 91 -7.39 -19.36 -0.66
N SER A 92 -6.53 -20.38 -0.63
CA SER A 92 -5.36 -20.40 0.27
C SER A 92 -4.31 -19.33 -0.07
N GLU A 93 -4.41 -18.69 -1.24
CA GLU A 93 -3.51 -17.62 -1.66
C GLU A 93 -3.61 -16.41 -0.72
N ASN A 94 -4.82 -16.07 -0.23
CA ASN A 94 -5.01 -14.96 0.71
C ASN A 94 -4.09 -15.08 1.94
N LYS A 95 -3.96 -16.27 2.53
CA LYS A 95 -3.15 -16.54 3.72
C LYS A 95 -1.68 -16.36 3.41
N LYS A 96 -1.24 -16.83 2.24
CA LYS A 96 0.15 -16.67 1.78
C LYS A 96 0.48 -15.19 1.62
N LEU A 97 -0.34 -14.43 0.89
CA LEU A 97 -0.10 -13.00 0.65
C LEU A 97 -0.16 -12.19 1.94
N THR A 98 -1.14 -12.47 2.81
CA THR A 98 -1.24 -11.81 4.13
C THR A 98 -0.01 -12.09 5.00
N GLN A 99 0.51 -13.32 4.97
CA GLN A 99 1.73 -13.69 5.70
C GLN A 99 2.96 -13.00 5.13
N LEU A 100 3.05 -12.84 3.81
CA LEU A 100 4.11 -12.06 3.16
C LEU A 100 4.04 -10.58 3.57
N ALA A 101 2.84 -9.99 3.56
CA ALA A 101 2.63 -8.61 4.00
C ALA A 101 2.99 -8.43 5.48
N PHE A 102 2.66 -9.38 6.35
CA PHE A 102 3.08 -9.37 7.76
C PHE A 102 4.61 -9.40 7.91
N ASN A 103 5.28 -10.33 7.23
CA ASN A 103 6.73 -10.44 7.30
C ASN A 103 7.38 -9.17 6.78
N ARG A 104 6.92 -8.66 5.63
CA ARG A 104 7.41 -7.42 5.04
C ARG A 104 7.20 -6.24 5.99
N THR A 105 6.03 -6.12 6.61
CA THR A 105 5.71 -5.09 7.60
C THR A 105 6.64 -5.16 8.82
N ARG A 106 6.95 -6.35 9.31
CA ARG A 106 7.90 -6.54 10.42
C ARG A 106 9.32 -6.13 10.05
N ASP A 107 9.71 -6.36 8.80
CA ASP A 107 11.04 -6.01 8.31
C ASP A 107 11.17 -4.49 8.02
N THR A 108 10.05 -3.77 7.88
CA THR A 108 10.01 -2.34 7.53
C THR A 108 9.53 -1.41 8.63
N LEU A 109 8.79 -1.90 9.63
CA LEU A 109 8.40 -1.13 10.82
C LEU A 109 9.42 -1.36 11.96
N PRO A 110 9.74 -0.33 12.77
CA PRO A 110 10.55 -0.51 13.97
C PRO A 110 9.94 -1.57 14.91
N GLU A 111 10.78 -2.34 15.62
CA GLU A 111 10.30 -3.39 16.54
C GLU A 111 9.35 -2.86 17.62
N ASN A 112 9.55 -1.60 18.04
CA ASN A 112 8.68 -0.88 18.96
C ASN A 112 7.60 -0.10 18.21
N LYS A 113 6.97 -0.71 17.21
CA LYS A 113 5.90 -0.12 16.38
C LYS A 113 4.76 0.51 17.18
N TRP A 114 4.60 0.19 18.47
CA TRP A 114 3.58 0.78 19.34
C TRP A 114 4.03 2.12 19.96
N ASP A 115 5.33 2.36 20.12
CA ASP A 115 5.88 3.62 20.62
C ASP A 115 5.93 4.71 19.54
N TYR A 116 6.10 4.28 18.28
CA TYR A 116 6.09 5.15 17.10
C TYR A 116 4.79 5.01 16.28
N GLY A 117 3.76 4.34 16.81
CA GLY A 117 2.67 3.65 16.09
C GLY A 117 1.67 4.45 15.28
N TYR A 118 2.13 5.23 14.31
CA TYR A 118 1.29 5.77 13.27
C TYR A 118 1.49 5.01 11.96
N ILE A 119 0.35 4.71 11.34
CA ILE A 119 0.27 4.41 9.92
C ILE A 119 -0.34 5.65 9.22
N PRO A 120 0.00 5.92 7.95
CA PRO A 120 0.94 5.18 7.11
C PRO A 120 2.40 5.35 7.60
N PHE A 121 3.24 4.37 7.27
CA PHE A 121 4.69 4.43 7.49
C PHE A 121 5.38 4.23 6.14
N ILE A 122 6.23 5.17 5.74
CA ILE A 122 6.89 5.16 4.45
C ILE A 122 8.37 4.81 4.58
N GLY A 123 8.86 3.98 3.67
CA GLY A 123 10.29 3.79 3.43
C GLY A 123 10.69 4.37 2.08
N ILE A 124 11.93 4.79 1.95
CA ILE A 124 12.47 5.31 0.69
C ILE A 124 13.79 4.61 0.41
N ASN A 125 13.90 3.99 -0.78
CA ASN A 125 15.09 3.26 -1.23
C ASN A 125 15.59 2.20 -0.22
N GLY A 126 14.66 1.50 0.44
CA GLY A 126 14.97 0.48 1.45
C GLY A 126 15.40 1.02 2.81
N TYR A 127 15.43 2.35 3.00
CA TYR A 127 15.62 2.98 4.29
C TYR A 127 14.27 3.21 4.98
N PHE A 128 14.18 2.83 6.25
CA PHE A 128 12.97 2.88 7.07
C PHE A 128 13.32 3.56 8.40
N SER A 129 12.86 4.79 8.60
CA SER A 129 13.11 5.54 9.83
C SER A 129 11.98 6.50 10.16
N SER A 130 11.92 6.95 11.42
CA SER A 130 10.99 7.99 11.87
C SER A 130 11.16 9.31 11.12
N ASP A 131 12.38 9.65 10.72
CA ASP A 131 12.70 10.93 10.09
C ASP A 131 12.13 11.00 8.66
N LEU A 132 12.00 9.86 7.99
CA LEU A 132 11.37 9.80 6.67
C LEU A 132 9.89 10.17 6.70
N GLN A 133 9.23 10.06 7.84
CA GLN A 133 7.78 10.22 7.90
C GLN A 133 7.33 11.67 7.69
N PHE A 134 8.24 12.64 7.84
CA PHE A 134 8.03 14.01 7.41
C PHE A 134 7.65 14.13 5.92
N TYR A 135 8.20 13.25 5.07
CA TYR A 135 7.96 13.27 3.62
C TYR A 135 6.55 12.85 3.20
N GLN A 136 5.75 12.25 4.10
CA GLN A 136 4.37 11.86 3.79
C GLN A 136 3.51 13.04 3.30
N ARG A 137 3.79 14.25 3.79
CA ARG A 137 3.06 15.47 3.41
C ARG A 137 3.45 16.02 2.04
N ASN A 138 4.63 15.65 1.55
CA ASN A 138 5.15 16.16 0.29
C ASN A 138 6.07 15.12 -0.38
N LEU A 139 5.44 14.13 -1.01
CA LEU A 139 6.14 13.08 -1.74
C LEU A 139 6.96 13.65 -2.93
N MET A 140 6.50 14.74 -3.55
CA MET A 140 7.25 15.43 -4.61
C MET A 140 8.61 15.90 -4.08
N PHE A 141 8.62 16.59 -2.94
CA PHE A 141 9.84 17.03 -2.29
C PHE A 141 10.75 15.85 -1.95
N ALA A 142 10.19 14.75 -1.45
CA ALA A 142 10.93 13.53 -1.17
C ALA A 142 11.61 12.97 -2.43
N VAL A 143 10.84 12.76 -3.51
CA VAL A 143 11.37 12.27 -4.80
C VAL A 143 12.51 13.16 -5.27
N CYS A 144 12.33 14.48 -5.23
CA CYS A 144 13.36 15.41 -5.64
C CYS A 144 14.63 15.31 -4.79
N GLN A 145 14.52 15.26 -3.46
CA GLN A 145 15.67 15.12 -2.57
C GLN A 145 16.44 13.81 -2.78
N PHE A 146 15.73 12.69 -2.81
CA PHE A 146 16.36 11.37 -2.93
C PHE A 146 16.87 11.09 -4.34
N TYR A 147 16.30 11.70 -5.37
CA TYR A 147 16.81 11.60 -6.73
C TYR A 147 18.05 12.50 -6.97
N MET A 148 18.11 13.70 -6.37
CA MET A 148 19.34 14.52 -6.40
C MET A 148 20.52 13.75 -5.81
N ALA A 149 20.30 13.07 -4.69
CA ALA A 149 21.35 12.34 -4.00
C ALA A 149 21.89 11.14 -4.80
N SER A 150 21.13 10.62 -5.77
CA SER A 150 21.49 9.43 -6.54
C SER A 150 22.02 9.72 -7.95
N ASP A 151 21.50 10.71 -8.68
CA ASP A 151 21.97 11.07 -10.02
C ASP A 151 21.76 12.57 -10.33
N PHE A 152 22.81 13.37 -10.08
CA PHE A 152 22.82 14.81 -10.37
C PHE A 152 22.71 15.14 -11.87
N SER A 153 23.04 14.20 -12.76
CA SER A 153 23.06 14.45 -14.22
C SER A 153 21.67 14.39 -14.85
N LYS A 154 20.69 13.81 -14.15
CA LYS A 154 19.31 13.60 -14.62
C LYS A 154 18.27 14.24 -13.71
N PHE A 155 18.60 15.39 -13.11
CA PHE A 155 17.68 16.03 -12.18
C PHE A 155 16.33 16.39 -12.86
N PRO A 156 15.20 15.84 -12.39
CA PRO A 156 13.93 16.00 -13.07
C PRO A 156 13.51 17.47 -13.15
N SER A 157 12.92 17.89 -14.28
CA SER A 157 12.52 19.28 -14.49
C SER A 157 11.53 19.78 -13.42
N PHE A 158 10.60 18.92 -12.97
CA PHE A 158 9.64 19.26 -11.92
C PHE A 158 10.27 19.46 -10.54
N CYS A 159 11.54 19.09 -10.36
CA CYS A 159 12.29 19.32 -9.13
C CYS A 159 13.08 20.62 -9.14
N LYS A 160 13.16 21.30 -10.29
CA LYS A 160 13.79 22.61 -10.39
C LYS A 160 12.83 23.63 -9.80
N ILE A 161 13.27 24.31 -8.74
CA ILE A 161 12.57 25.46 -8.17
C ILE A 161 12.85 26.64 -9.11
N GLU A 162 11.81 27.25 -9.67
CA GLU A 162 11.92 28.53 -10.39
C GLU A 162 12.26 29.69 -9.44
#